data_AF-A0A9W7TQB7-F1
#
_entry.id   AF-A0A9W7TQB7-F1
#
_cell.length_a   1.000
_cell.length_b   1.000
_cell.length_c   1.000
_cell.angle_alpha   90.00
_cell.angle_beta   90.00
_cell.angle_gamma   90.00
#
_symmetry.space_group_name_H-M   'P 1'
#
loop_
_entity.id
_entity.type
_entity.pdbx_description
1 polymer ?
#
loop_
_entity_poly.entity_id
_entity_poly.type
_entity_poly.pdbx_seq_one_letter_code
_entity_poly.pdbx_strand_id
1 'polypeptide(L)'
;MPYKRGKHSGSCVFQHQACVQSHTPPHLGRSDHLSLLLTPAYTPLSRQTMPTKRTISTWPEDALPRLQDCFEHTQWEALYHEDLATFTDEVLSYIKYCIGNVTVEKCIRVQVRMLLRARDSAFRSGDRALYSVARADLRRGIRTAKAEYKRRIEEHLNNLRQVGQGIQTITNYRGRAVTPGDSDAGLAEELNSFFARFDTPPPPLTLEPKDVRRVLCLGNPRKATGQDGVPGKVLKACAKQLSQVFTDIFNLSLERTVIPPCLKSAIIIPIPKKSPTTSLNDFRPIALTPVITKCFEKLRFGFSNCGLHPSSG
;
A
#
# COMPACT_ATOMS: atom_id res chain seq x y z
N MET A 1 29.89 -51.48 59.64
CA MET A 1 30.53 -50.14 59.67
C MET A 1 31.69 -50.14 58.68
N PRO A 2 32.09 -49.01 58.07
CA PRO A 2 31.47 -47.67 58.05
C PRO A 2 30.54 -47.55 56.80
N TYR A 3 30.31 -46.46 56.04
CA TYR A 3 30.64 -45.02 56.10
C TYR A 3 29.49 -44.21 55.44
N LYS A 4 29.35 -42.89 55.71
CA LYS A 4 28.39 -41.98 55.02
C LYS A 4 29.05 -41.06 53.97
N ARG A 5 28.50 -41.00 52.75
CA ARG A 5 28.51 -39.84 51.81
C ARG A 5 27.25 -39.97 50.94
N GLY A 6 26.55 -38.94 50.49
CA GLY A 6 26.61 -37.49 50.73
C GLY A 6 25.47 -36.86 49.92
N LYS A 7 24.72 -35.89 50.46
CA LYS A 7 23.58 -35.28 49.75
C LYS A 7 24.05 -34.26 48.68
N HIS A 8 23.17 -34.04 47.70
CA HIS A 8 23.13 -32.91 46.75
C HIS A 8 24.17 -32.83 45.62
N SER A 9 23.72 -33.17 44.41
CA SER A 9 23.78 -32.28 43.23
C SER A 9 22.94 -32.88 42.09
N GLY A 10 22.03 -32.12 41.47
CA GLY A 10 21.32 -32.54 40.24
C GLY A 10 19.79 -32.40 40.20
N SER A 11 19.14 -31.93 41.28
CA SER A 11 17.68 -31.68 41.30
C SER A 11 17.27 -30.37 40.61
N CYS A 12 17.75 -30.17 39.39
CA CYS A 12 17.34 -29.18 38.40
C CYS A 12 17.96 -29.69 37.08
N VAL A 13 17.25 -29.99 36.00
CA VAL A 13 16.35 -29.13 35.20
C VAL A 13 15.27 -30.03 34.54
N PHE A 14 14.31 -29.45 33.80
CA PHE A 14 13.32 -30.10 32.92
C PHE A 14 11.95 -30.48 33.52
N GLN A 15 11.35 -29.53 34.24
CA GLN A 15 9.90 -29.45 34.37
C GLN A 15 9.27 -28.91 33.06
N HIS A 16 9.37 -29.68 31.96
CA HIS A 16 8.84 -29.30 30.63
C HIS A 16 8.42 -30.53 29.79
N GLN A 17 7.75 -31.50 30.44
CA GLN A 17 7.40 -32.82 29.87
C GLN A 17 6.37 -32.82 28.72
N ALA A 18 5.91 -31.64 28.26
CA ALA A 18 4.87 -31.50 27.23
C ALA A 18 5.37 -31.08 25.83
N CYS A 19 6.67 -30.80 25.65
CA CYS A 19 7.18 -30.19 24.40
C CYS A 19 8.01 -31.12 23.49
N VAL A 20 8.29 -32.37 23.89
CA VAL A 20 9.23 -33.25 23.20
C VAL A 20 8.76 -34.70 23.24
N GLN A 21 8.78 -35.38 22.10
CA GLN A 21 8.65 -36.85 22.03
C GLN A 21 10.05 -37.47 22.03
N SER A 22 10.28 -38.44 22.91
CA SER A 22 11.55 -39.14 23.05
C SER A 22 11.43 -40.59 22.55
N HIS A 23 12.31 -41.00 21.65
CA HIS A 23 12.46 -42.40 21.23
C HIS A 23 13.89 -42.87 21.46
N THR A 24 14.08 -44.12 21.85
CA THR A 24 15.38 -44.80 21.93
C THR A 24 15.70 -45.47 20.59
N PRO A 25 16.54 -44.89 19.71
CA PRO A 25 17.04 -45.58 18.53
C PRO A 25 17.93 -46.78 18.91
N PRO A 26 18.18 -47.71 17.95
CA PRO A 26 19.13 -48.81 18.15
C PRO A 26 20.53 -48.33 18.55
N HIS A 27 21.26 -49.18 19.27
CA HIS A 27 22.63 -48.89 19.70
C HIS A 27 23.56 -48.59 18.51
N LEU A 28 24.36 -47.53 18.64
CA LEU A 28 25.36 -47.16 17.63
C LEU A 28 26.61 -48.02 17.79
N GLY A 29 26.68 -49.11 17.02
CA GLY A 29 27.81 -50.03 17.01
C GLY A 29 27.89 -50.86 18.29
N ARG A 30 29.09 -50.92 18.90
CA ARG A 30 29.33 -51.65 20.17
C ARG A 30 29.18 -50.77 21.43
N SER A 31 28.56 -49.60 21.30
CA SER A 31 28.39 -48.66 22.42
C SER A 31 27.21 -49.06 23.32
N ASP A 32 27.47 -49.17 24.61
CA ASP A 32 26.48 -49.43 25.67
C ASP A 32 25.69 -48.16 26.06
N HIS A 33 26.08 -46.99 25.54
CA HIS A 33 25.42 -45.72 25.83
C HIS A 33 24.01 -45.64 25.21
N LEU A 34 23.00 -45.44 26.08
CA LEU A 34 21.62 -45.17 25.67
C LEU A 34 21.54 -43.85 24.88
N SER A 35 21.27 -43.97 23.59
CA SER A 35 20.96 -42.83 22.73
C SER A 35 19.48 -42.45 22.86
N LEU A 36 19.18 -41.16 23.02
CA LEU A 36 17.83 -40.63 23.04
C LEU A 36 17.61 -39.67 21.87
N LEU A 37 16.71 -40.02 20.96
CA LEU A 37 16.27 -39.13 19.89
C LEU A 37 15.11 -38.29 20.40
N LEU A 38 15.36 -36.98 20.57
CA LEU A 38 14.39 -36.00 21.02
C LEU A 38 13.81 -35.24 19.82
N THR A 39 12.57 -35.55 19.44
CA THR A 39 11.81 -34.81 18.42
C THR A 39 10.91 -33.76 19.08
N PRO A 40 11.01 -32.47 18.71
CA PRO A 40 10.14 -31.44 19.27
C PRO A 40 8.68 -31.70 18.87
N ALA A 41 7.77 -31.72 19.84
CA ALA A 41 6.34 -32.00 19.65
C ALA A 41 5.55 -30.82 19.04
N TYR A 42 6.24 -29.81 18.53
CA TYR A 42 5.64 -28.64 17.88
C TYR A 42 5.69 -28.78 16.36
N THR A 43 4.52 -28.77 15.72
CA THR A 43 4.41 -28.72 14.26
C THR A 43 4.66 -27.29 13.77
N PRO A 44 5.72 -27.02 12.97
CA PRO A 44 6.00 -25.67 12.51
C PRO A 44 4.91 -25.14 11.58
N LEU A 45 4.39 -23.94 11.89
CA LEU A 45 3.37 -23.19 11.11
C LEU A 45 3.69 -23.04 9.60
N SER A 46 4.94 -23.27 9.20
CA SER A 46 5.37 -23.36 7.80
C SER A 46 4.61 -24.40 6.95
N ARG A 47 3.83 -25.32 7.54
CA ARG A 47 3.01 -26.30 6.80
C ARG A 47 1.59 -25.83 6.44
N GLN A 48 1.09 -24.71 6.96
CA GLN A 48 -0.33 -24.34 6.81
C GLN A 48 -0.67 -23.39 5.65
N THR A 49 0.30 -22.71 5.02
CA THR A 49 0.00 -21.77 3.93
C THR A 49 0.36 -22.34 2.56
N MET A 50 -0.67 -22.79 1.83
CA MET A 50 -0.61 -23.01 0.39
C MET A 50 0.01 -21.77 -0.30
N PRO A 51 0.93 -21.94 -1.27
CA PRO A 51 1.62 -20.81 -1.88
C PRO A 51 0.64 -19.97 -2.71
N THR A 52 0.17 -18.87 -2.12
CA THR A 52 -0.69 -17.89 -2.79
C THR A 52 -0.05 -17.47 -4.11
N LYS A 53 -0.72 -17.78 -5.23
CA LYS A 53 -0.39 -17.20 -6.53
C LYS A 53 -0.70 -15.70 -6.41
N ARG A 54 0.31 -14.84 -6.56
CA ARG A 54 0.09 -13.40 -6.73
C ARG A 54 0.26 -13.08 -8.21
N THR A 55 -0.85 -12.88 -8.88
CA THR A 55 -0.90 -12.23 -10.18
C THR A 55 -0.59 -10.75 -9.97
N ILE A 56 0.28 -10.19 -10.79
CA ILE A 56 0.44 -8.74 -10.92
C ILE A 56 0.10 -8.33 -12.35
N SER A 57 -0.60 -7.22 -12.50
CA SER A 57 -0.72 -6.56 -13.81
C SER A 57 0.63 -5.92 -14.14
N THR A 58 1.17 -6.25 -15.32
CA THR A 58 2.40 -5.69 -15.86
C THR A 58 2.09 -4.83 -17.08
N TRP A 59 2.84 -3.74 -17.22
CA TRP A 59 2.68 -2.77 -18.29
C TRP A 59 3.79 -3.00 -19.32
N PRO A 60 3.48 -3.50 -20.53
CA PRO A 60 4.45 -3.50 -21.62
C PRO A 60 4.73 -2.06 -22.09
N GLU A 61 5.81 -1.87 -22.85
CA GLU A 61 6.32 -0.55 -23.22
C GLU A 61 5.36 0.23 -24.14
N ASP A 62 4.62 -0.48 -24.99
CA ASP A 62 3.59 0.01 -25.90
C ASP A 62 2.25 0.35 -25.23
N ALA A 63 2.05 -0.02 -23.96
CA ALA A 63 0.75 0.10 -23.29
C ALA A 63 0.26 1.54 -23.13
N LEU A 64 1.15 2.52 -22.92
CA LEU A 64 0.76 3.92 -22.80
C LEU A 64 0.45 4.57 -24.16
N PRO A 65 1.29 4.42 -25.20
CA PRO A 65 0.91 4.82 -26.57
C PRO A 65 -0.43 4.24 -27.01
N ARG A 66 -0.66 2.93 -26.83
CA ARG A 66 -1.93 2.29 -27.23
C ARG A 66 -3.15 2.82 -26.46
N LEU A 67 -2.99 3.25 -25.21
CA LEU A 67 -4.07 3.94 -24.49
C LEU A 67 -4.30 5.35 -25.02
N GLN A 68 -3.24 6.09 -25.36
CA GLN A 68 -3.37 7.41 -25.98
C GLN A 68 -4.11 7.29 -27.33
N ASP A 69 -3.72 6.35 -28.19
CA ASP A 69 -4.37 6.11 -29.47
C ASP A 69 -5.85 5.68 -29.28
N CYS A 70 -6.12 4.78 -28.33
CA CYS A 70 -7.48 4.35 -28.01
C CYS A 70 -8.37 5.52 -27.55
N PHE A 71 -7.89 6.36 -26.63
CA PHE A 71 -8.65 7.48 -26.09
C PHE A 71 -8.75 8.68 -27.03
N GLU A 72 -7.84 8.84 -27.99
CA GLU A 72 -7.91 9.86 -29.04
C GLU A 72 -9.04 9.56 -30.05
N HIS A 73 -9.32 8.27 -30.31
CA HIS A 73 -10.39 7.83 -31.20
C HIS A 73 -11.70 7.46 -30.48
N THR A 74 -11.76 7.62 -29.15
CA THR A 74 -12.96 7.33 -28.36
C THR A 74 -14.00 8.44 -28.57
N GLN A 75 -15.22 8.08 -28.97
CA GLN A 75 -16.36 9.00 -29.04
C GLN A 75 -16.96 9.17 -27.64
N TRP A 76 -16.39 10.07 -26.84
CA TRP A 76 -16.80 10.27 -25.44
C TRP A 76 -18.27 10.69 -25.28
N GLU A 77 -18.83 11.41 -26.26
CA GLU A 77 -20.26 11.75 -26.32
C GLU A 77 -21.19 10.53 -26.28
N ALA A 78 -20.75 9.38 -26.80
CA ALA A 78 -21.54 8.14 -26.79
C ALA A 78 -21.63 7.48 -25.40
N LEU A 79 -20.84 7.97 -24.42
CA LEU A 79 -20.91 7.60 -23.01
C LEU A 79 -21.63 8.66 -22.16
N TYR A 80 -22.15 9.74 -22.76
CA TYR A 80 -22.86 10.77 -22.01
C TYR A 80 -24.19 10.24 -21.46
N HIS A 81 -24.46 10.52 -20.19
CA HIS A 81 -25.69 10.14 -19.53
C HIS A 81 -26.22 11.31 -18.68
N GLU A 82 -27.55 11.51 -18.64
CA GLU A 82 -28.14 12.60 -17.87
C GLU A 82 -27.85 12.48 -16.37
N ASP A 83 -27.83 11.27 -15.82
CA ASP A 83 -27.36 11.04 -14.45
C ASP A 83 -25.82 11.08 -14.38
N LEU A 84 -25.33 12.02 -13.56
CA LEU A 84 -23.91 12.26 -13.33
C LEU A 84 -23.19 11.09 -12.65
N ALA A 85 -23.88 10.31 -11.81
CA ALA A 85 -23.27 9.16 -11.16
C ALA A 85 -23.00 8.05 -12.19
N THR A 86 -23.99 7.70 -13.02
CA THR A 86 -23.87 6.77 -14.14
C THR A 86 -22.82 7.22 -15.15
N PHE A 87 -22.89 8.47 -15.64
CA PHE A 87 -21.91 9.01 -16.60
C PHE A 87 -20.46 8.88 -16.09
N THR A 88 -20.22 9.23 -14.82
CA THR A 88 -18.87 9.13 -14.24
C THR A 88 -18.42 7.68 -14.09
N ASP A 89 -19.32 6.76 -13.71
CA ASP A 89 -18.97 5.34 -13.57
C ASP A 89 -18.72 4.67 -14.93
N GLU A 90 -19.52 4.96 -15.95
CA GLU A 90 -19.33 4.47 -17.32
C GLU A 90 -17.98 4.92 -17.91
N VAL A 91 -17.63 6.20 -17.78
CA VAL A 91 -16.33 6.74 -18.23
C VAL A 91 -15.17 6.08 -17.49
N LEU A 92 -15.24 5.93 -16.16
CA LEU A 92 -14.19 5.26 -15.38
C LEU A 92 -14.10 3.76 -15.69
N SER A 93 -15.24 3.10 -15.90
CA SER A 93 -15.35 1.69 -16.27
C SER A 93 -14.76 1.43 -17.66
N TYR A 94 -15.04 2.29 -18.64
CA TYR A 94 -14.43 2.24 -19.97
C TYR A 94 -12.91 2.44 -19.91
N ILE A 95 -12.42 3.45 -19.18
CA ILE A 95 -10.98 3.66 -18.98
C ILE A 95 -10.33 2.42 -18.33
N LYS A 96 -10.97 1.84 -17.32
CA LYS A 96 -10.52 0.61 -16.63
C LYS A 96 -10.51 -0.61 -17.56
N TYR A 97 -11.51 -0.74 -18.44
CA TYR A 97 -11.57 -1.78 -19.47
C TYR A 97 -10.41 -1.65 -20.47
N CYS A 98 -10.15 -0.45 -20.99
CA CYS A 98 -9.01 -0.21 -21.89
C CYS A 98 -7.66 -0.49 -21.21
N ILE A 99 -7.52 -0.16 -19.91
CA ILE A 99 -6.35 -0.54 -19.10
C ILE A 99 -6.20 -2.07 -18.99
N GLY A 100 -7.30 -2.80 -18.83
CA GLY A 100 -7.32 -4.27 -18.88
C GLY A 100 -6.76 -4.80 -20.19
N ASN A 101 -7.19 -4.25 -21.32
CA ASN A 101 -6.82 -4.69 -22.67
C ASN A 101 -5.34 -4.43 -23.04
N VAL A 102 -4.66 -3.47 -22.40
CA VAL A 102 -3.24 -3.18 -22.65
C VAL A 102 -2.27 -3.74 -21.60
N THR A 103 -2.78 -4.27 -20.48
CA THR A 103 -1.92 -4.83 -19.42
C THR A 103 -1.88 -6.35 -19.45
N VAL A 104 -0.73 -6.91 -19.07
CA VAL A 104 -0.50 -8.36 -19.10
C VAL A 104 -0.43 -8.90 -17.69
N GLU A 105 -1.28 -9.88 -17.37
CA GLU A 105 -1.22 -10.58 -16.09
C GLU A 105 0.01 -11.50 -15.99
N LYS A 106 0.90 -11.20 -15.04
CA LYS A 106 2.08 -12.02 -14.76
C LYS A 106 1.99 -12.66 -13.38
N CYS A 107 1.91 -13.99 -13.35
CA CYS A 107 1.95 -14.77 -12.10
C CYS A 107 3.39 -14.85 -11.57
N ILE A 108 3.70 -14.14 -10.49
CA ILE A 108 5.05 -14.23 -9.88
C ILE A 108 5.15 -15.48 -9.02
N ARG A 109 5.90 -16.48 -9.51
CA ARG A 109 6.49 -17.53 -8.69
C ARG A 109 7.83 -17.05 -8.15
N VAL A 110 7.83 -16.58 -6.90
CA VAL A 110 9.01 -16.02 -6.20
C VAL A 110 10.24 -16.91 -6.40
N GLN A 111 11.33 -16.35 -6.92
CA GLN A 111 12.52 -17.07 -7.42
C GLN A 111 13.14 -18.02 -6.38
N VAL A 112 13.16 -17.62 -5.11
CA VAL A 112 13.60 -18.45 -3.98
C VAL A 112 12.72 -19.70 -3.78
N ARG A 113 11.40 -19.62 -4.05
CA ARG A 113 10.51 -20.79 -4.01
C ARG A 113 10.80 -21.78 -5.13
N MET A 114 11.35 -21.35 -6.27
CA MET A 114 11.80 -22.28 -7.32
C MET A 114 13.06 -23.02 -6.89
N LEU A 115 14.05 -22.31 -6.31
CA LEU A 115 15.27 -22.92 -5.76
C LEU A 115 14.98 -23.88 -4.59
N LEU A 116 14.00 -23.56 -3.73
CA LEU A 116 13.51 -24.47 -2.70
C LEU A 116 12.91 -25.73 -3.30
N ARG A 117 12.03 -25.60 -4.31
CA ARG A 117 11.44 -26.75 -5.01
C ARG A 117 12.47 -27.62 -5.73
N ALA A 118 13.47 -27.01 -6.36
CA ALA A 118 14.57 -27.74 -7.01
C ALA A 118 15.37 -28.56 -5.99
N ARG A 119 15.76 -27.95 -4.86
CA ARG A 119 16.41 -28.65 -3.74
C ARG A 119 15.54 -29.79 -3.20
N ASP A 120 14.25 -29.55 -2.98
CA ASP A 120 13.34 -30.54 -2.41
C ASP A 120 13.02 -31.67 -3.40
N SER A 121 13.08 -31.40 -4.70
CA SER A 121 13.03 -32.43 -5.75
C SER A 121 14.30 -33.28 -5.74
N ALA A 122 15.47 -32.65 -5.73
CA ALA A 122 16.77 -33.32 -5.68
C ALA A 122 16.99 -34.13 -4.39
N PHE A 123 16.39 -33.68 -3.27
CA PHE A 123 16.38 -34.46 -2.03
C PHE A 123 15.55 -35.73 -2.15
N ARG A 124 14.38 -35.65 -2.81
CA ARG A 124 13.48 -36.80 -3.01
C ARG A 124 13.99 -37.79 -4.06
N SER A 125 14.81 -37.37 -5.01
CA SER A 125 15.41 -38.27 -6.02
C SER A 125 16.61 -39.08 -5.49
N GLY A 126 17.07 -38.85 -4.27
CA GLY A 126 18.21 -39.56 -3.66
C GLY A 126 19.59 -39.17 -4.20
N ASP A 127 19.65 -38.44 -5.32
CA ASP A 127 20.88 -37.97 -5.95
C ASP A 127 21.61 -36.93 -5.08
N ARG A 128 22.74 -37.35 -4.49
CA ARG A 128 23.59 -36.51 -3.64
C ARG A 128 24.27 -35.37 -4.40
N ALA A 129 24.61 -35.56 -5.68
CA ALA A 129 25.27 -34.54 -6.50
C ALA A 129 24.28 -33.42 -6.86
N LEU A 130 23.11 -33.79 -7.40
CA LEU A 130 22.03 -32.82 -7.69
C LEU A 130 21.55 -32.10 -6.43
N TYR A 131 21.42 -32.80 -5.29
CA TYR A 131 21.06 -32.16 -4.03
C TYR A 131 22.12 -31.15 -3.56
N SER A 132 23.41 -31.48 -3.71
CA SER A 132 24.51 -30.56 -3.37
C SER A 132 24.46 -29.28 -4.20
N VAL A 133 24.30 -29.40 -5.53
CA VAL A 133 24.17 -28.27 -6.46
C VAL A 133 22.94 -27.43 -6.12
N ALA A 134 21.75 -28.02 -6.04
CA ALA A 134 20.51 -27.30 -5.73
C ALA A 134 20.54 -26.60 -4.34
N ARG A 135 21.24 -27.18 -3.36
CA ARG A 135 21.47 -26.57 -2.04
C ARG A 135 22.45 -25.39 -2.11
N ALA A 136 23.50 -25.48 -2.93
CA ALA A 136 24.42 -24.37 -3.18
C ALA A 136 23.71 -23.22 -3.91
N ASP A 137 22.88 -23.53 -4.90
CA ASP A 137 22.13 -22.56 -5.71
C ASP A 137 21.09 -21.81 -4.87
N LEU A 138 20.34 -22.53 -4.02
CA LEU A 138 19.45 -21.91 -3.03
C LEU A 138 20.20 -20.95 -2.10
N ARG A 139 21.40 -21.33 -1.62
CA ARG A 139 22.23 -20.44 -0.78
C ARG A 139 22.70 -19.20 -1.55
N ARG A 140 23.05 -19.32 -2.84
CA ARG A 140 23.40 -18.15 -3.68
C ARG A 140 22.18 -17.24 -3.87
N GLY A 141 21.02 -17.78 -4.28
CA GLY A 141 19.80 -17.01 -4.50
C GLY A 141 19.29 -16.27 -3.25
N ILE A 142 19.39 -16.88 -2.06
CA ILE A 142 19.05 -16.20 -0.80
C ILE A 142 20.00 -15.03 -0.51
N ARG A 143 21.31 -15.16 -0.79
CA ARG A 143 22.28 -14.06 -0.61
C ARG A 143 22.01 -12.92 -1.57
N THR A 144 21.78 -13.20 -2.85
CA THR A 144 21.46 -12.18 -3.87
C THR A 144 20.19 -11.42 -3.50
N ALA A 145 19.11 -12.11 -3.13
CA ALA A 145 17.85 -11.47 -2.73
C ALA A 145 18.00 -10.60 -1.46
N LYS A 146 18.82 -11.02 -0.49
CA LYS A 146 19.14 -10.20 0.69
C LYS A 146 19.97 -8.96 0.35
N ALA A 147 20.96 -9.09 -0.54
CA ALA A 147 21.78 -7.97 -1.00
C ALA A 147 20.95 -6.93 -1.79
N GLU A 148 20.08 -7.40 -2.67
CA GLU A 148 19.17 -6.53 -3.44
C GLU A 148 18.17 -5.78 -2.53
N TYR A 149 17.60 -6.47 -1.54
CA TYR A 149 16.74 -5.83 -0.53
C TYR A 149 17.51 -4.79 0.29
N LYS A 150 18.73 -5.12 0.76
CA LYS A 150 19.61 -4.19 1.48
C LYS A 150 19.87 -2.94 0.65
N ARG A 151 20.29 -3.09 -0.62
CA ARG A 151 20.55 -1.99 -1.56
C ARG A 151 19.34 -1.05 -1.69
N ARG A 152 18.13 -1.59 -1.86
CA ARG A 152 16.89 -0.81 -1.96
C ARG A 152 16.55 -0.04 -0.68
N ILE A 153 16.90 -0.56 0.50
CA ILE A 153 16.72 0.14 1.78
C ILE A 153 17.76 1.27 1.92
N GLU A 154 19.01 1.03 1.55
CA GLU A 154 20.08 2.04 1.58
C GLU A 154 19.81 3.21 0.61
N GLU A 155 19.32 2.92 -0.60
CA GLU A 155 18.85 3.94 -1.57
C GLU A 155 17.68 4.78 -1.02
N HIS A 156 16.78 4.17 -0.24
CA HIS A 156 15.66 4.87 0.38
C HIS A 156 16.10 5.74 1.57
N LEU A 157 17.04 5.24 2.40
CA LEU A 157 17.55 5.94 3.57
C LEU A 157 18.44 7.14 3.24
N ASN A 158 19.20 7.10 2.14
CA ASN A 158 20.00 8.25 1.69
C ASN A 158 19.14 9.49 1.35
N ASN A 159 17.87 9.31 0.98
CA ASN A 159 16.93 10.40 0.72
C ASN A 159 16.26 10.96 2.00
N LEU A 160 16.37 10.28 3.14
CA LEU A 160 15.73 10.71 4.41
C LEU A 160 16.61 11.63 5.27
N ARG A 161 17.93 11.66 5.03
CA ARG A 161 18.88 12.45 5.83
C ARG A 161 18.68 13.97 5.78
N GLN A 162 17.98 14.52 4.79
CA GLN A 162 17.67 15.95 4.70
C GLN A 162 16.38 16.37 5.44
N VAL A 163 15.53 15.43 5.85
CA VAL A 163 14.24 15.75 6.52
C VAL A 163 14.42 16.00 8.02
N GLY A 164 15.42 15.36 8.66
CA GLY A 164 15.61 15.37 10.10
C GLY A 164 16.03 16.72 10.71
N GLN A 165 16.57 17.65 9.91
CA GLN A 165 17.04 18.95 10.40
C GLN A 165 15.98 20.07 10.32
N GLY A 166 14.90 19.90 9.55
CA GLY A 166 13.87 20.94 9.40
C GLY A 166 12.79 20.97 10.49
N ILE A 167 12.56 19.85 11.17
CA ILE A 167 11.34 19.66 12.00
C ILE A 167 11.43 20.32 13.38
N GLN A 168 12.63 20.47 13.95
CA GLN A 168 12.81 21.13 15.26
C GLN A 168 12.86 22.66 15.17
N THR A 169 13.30 23.23 14.04
CA THR A 169 13.43 24.69 13.87
C THR A 169 12.09 25.39 13.62
N ILE A 170 11.11 24.68 13.05
CA ILE A 170 9.82 25.27 12.64
C ILE A 170 8.77 25.29 13.76
N THR A 171 8.82 24.32 14.70
CA THR A 171 7.64 24.03 15.53
C THR A 171 7.55 24.82 16.84
N ASN A 172 8.69 25.26 17.42
CA ASN A 172 8.80 26.16 18.58
C ASN A 172 7.80 25.91 19.74
N TYR A 173 7.40 24.65 19.94
CA TYR A 173 6.16 24.32 20.65
C TYR A 173 6.39 24.13 22.16
N ARG A 174 6.23 25.21 22.91
CA ARG A 174 6.22 25.18 24.39
C ARG A 174 4.77 25.12 24.87
N GLY A 175 4.31 23.92 25.23
CA GLY A 175 2.92 23.69 25.62
C GLY A 175 2.52 24.48 26.87
N ARG A 176 1.42 25.24 26.76
CA ARG A 176 0.66 25.77 27.91
C ARG A 176 -0.73 25.17 27.85
N ALA A 177 -1.14 24.49 28.93
CA ALA A 177 -2.50 24.01 29.07
C ALA A 177 -3.45 25.17 29.39
N VAL A 178 -4.66 25.12 28.83
CA VAL A 178 -5.80 25.98 29.19
C VAL A 178 -6.96 25.06 29.58
N THR A 179 -7.60 25.38 30.70
CA THR A 179 -8.76 24.66 31.23
C THR A 179 -10.05 25.11 30.55
N PRO A 180 -11.04 24.24 30.34
CA PRO A 180 -12.31 24.61 29.72
C PRO A 180 -13.18 25.42 30.70
N GLY A 181 -13.66 26.58 30.25
CA GLY A 181 -14.69 27.39 30.90
C GLY A 181 -15.81 27.68 29.89
N ASP A 182 -17.04 27.80 30.39
CA ASP A 182 -18.34 27.85 29.69
C ASP A 182 -18.35 28.11 28.17
N SER A 183 -18.92 27.16 27.43
CA SER A 183 -19.34 27.34 26.04
C SER A 183 -20.65 28.13 25.97
N ASP A 184 -20.56 29.46 25.95
CA ASP A 184 -21.70 30.30 25.59
C ASP A 184 -22.09 30.07 24.12
N ALA A 185 -23.35 29.71 23.88
CA ALA A 185 -23.88 29.44 22.54
C ALA A 185 -23.89 30.71 21.66
N GLY A 186 -23.98 31.90 22.26
CA GLY A 186 -23.89 33.18 21.52
C GLY A 186 -22.53 33.37 20.85
N LEU A 187 -21.44 33.02 21.54
CA LEU A 187 -20.09 33.10 21.00
C LEU A 187 -19.88 32.15 19.81
N ALA A 188 -20.49 30.96 19.84
CA ALA A 188 -20.42 30.03 18.71
C ALA A 188 -21.06 30.63 17.45
N GLU A 189 -22.19 31.31 17.59
CA GLU A 189 -22.90 31.95 16.47
C GLU A 189 -22.19 33.21 15.96
N GLU A 190 -21.60 33.99 16.85
CA GLU A 190 -20.75 35.13 16.50
C GLU A 190 -19.48 34.67 15.74
N LEU A 191 -18.82 33.60 16.20
CA LEU A 191 -17.68 33.01 15.51
C LEU A 191 -18.07 32.44 14.14
N ASN A 192 -19.19 31.71 14.06
CA ASN A 192 -19.72 31.23 12.77
C ASN A 192 -19.93 32.38 11.79
N SER A 193 -20.59 33.46 12.21
CA SER A 193 -20.83 34.67 11.40
C SER A 193 -19.52 35.36 10.99
N PHE A 194 -18.56 35.47 11.92
CA PHE A 194 -17.26 36.11 11.68
C PHE A 194 -16.40 35.32 10.69
N PHE A 195 -16.46 33.99 10.70
CA PHE A 195 -15.69 33.14 9.77
C PHE A 195 -16.42 32.93 8.43
N ALA A 196 -17.75 32.85 8.42
CA ALA A 196 -18.56 32.69 7.21
C ALA A 196 -18.70 33.98 6.37
N ARG A 197 -18.27 35.15 6.87
CA ARG A 197 -18.32 36.43 6.12
C ARG A 197 -17.54 36.44 4.79
N PHE A 198 -16.68 35.44 4.56
CA PHE A 198 -15.94 35.25 3.31
C PHE A 198 -16.63 34.29 2.33
N ASP A 199 -17.71 33.62 2.74
CA ASP A 199 -18.55 32.76 1.89
C ASP A 199 -19.56 33.59 1.06
N THR A 200 -19.09 34.68 0.45
CA THR A 200 -19.79 35.20 -0.74
C THR A 200 -19.83 34.09 -1.78
N PRO A 201 -20.99 33.70 -2.33
CA PRO A 201 -21.07 32.61 -3.29
C PRO A 201 -20.11 32.91 -4.45
N PRO A 202 -19.09 32.06 -4.69
CA PRO A 202 -18.09 32.35 -5.69
C PRO A 202 -18.76 32.44 -7.08
N PRO A 203 -18.23 33.25 -8.00
CA PRO A 203 -18.74 33.29 -9.37
C PRO A 203 -18.76 31.88 -9.97
N PRO A 204 -19.73 31.54 -10.84
CA PRO A 204 -19.89 30.20 -11.39
C PRO A 204 -18.57 29.63 -11.90
N LEU A 205 -18.06 28.59 -11.23
CA LEU A 205 -16.76 28.01 -11.56
C LEU A 205 -16.89 27.14 -12.81
N THR A 206 -16.69 27.72 -13.99
CA THR A 206 -16.55 26.95 -15.23
C THR A 206 -15.09 26.54 -15.43
N LEU A 207 -14.84 25.23 -15.47
CA LEU A 207 -13.52 24.67 -15.76
C LEU A 207 -13.31 24.54 -17.26
N GLU A 208 -12.12 24.87 -17.74
CA GLU A 208 -11.71 24.63 -19.13
C GLU A 208 -10.85 23.36 -19.26
N PRO A 209 -10.87 22.67 -20.42
CA PRO A 209 -10.05 21.47 -20.66
C PRO A 209 -8.55 21.67 -20.45
N LYS A 210 -8.06 22.89 -20.67
CA LYS A 210 -6.66 23.27 -20.44
C LYS A 210 -6.26 23.16 -18.96
N ASP A 211 -7.17 23.46 -18.03
CA ASP A 211 -6.91 23.44 -16.59
C ASP A 211 -7.01 22.02 -16.04
N VAL A 212 -8.01 21.26 -16.49
CA VAL A 212 -8.11 19.81 -16.21
C VAL A 212 -6.86 19.09 -16.70
N ARG A 213 -6.46 19.30 -17.97
CA ARG A 213 -5.21 18.78 -18.54
C ARG A 213 -3.99 19.15 -17.70
N ARG A 214 -3.86 20.41 -17.25
CA ARG A 214 -2.75 20.87 -16.39
C ARG A 214 -2.70 20.06 -15.10
N VAL A 215 -3.83 19.87 -14.43
CA VAL A 215 -3.90 19.15 -13.15
C VAL A 215 -3.67 17.65 -13.30
N LEU A 216 -4.13 17.03 -14.40
CA LEU A 216 -3.80 15.63 -14.75
C LEU A 216 -2.29 15.46 -14.99
N CYS A 217 -1.66 16.37 -15.75
CA CYS A 217 -0.20 16.38 -15.98
C CYS A 217 0.62 16.56 -14.68
N LEU A 218 0.12 17.34 -13.72
CA LEU A 218 0.72 17.54 -12.39
C LEU A 218 0.40 16.39 -11.40
N GLY A 219 -0.35 15.37 -11.83
CA GLY A 219 -0.60 14.15 -11.07
C GLY A 219 0.70 13.40 -10.74
N ASN A 220 0.78 12.81 -9.54
CA ASN A 220 1.89 11.92 -9.18
C ASN A 220 1.59 10.51 -9.73
N PRO A 221 2.33 10.01 -10.73
CA PRO A 221 2.03 8.74 -11.39
C PRO A 221 2.26 7.51 -10.51
N ARG A 222 2.93 7.68 -9.36
CA ARG A 222 3.25 6.63 -8.39
C ARG A 222 2.24 6.51 -7.24
N LYS A 223 1.19 7.34 -7.21
CA LYS A 223 0.10 7.18 -6.23
C LYS A 223 -0.62 5.86 -6.48
N ALA A 224 -0.94 5.16 -5.39
CA ALA A 224 -1.79 3.98 -5.46
C ALA A 224 -3.17 4.35 -6.00
N THR A 225 -3.71 3.45 -6.81
CA THR A 225 -5.03 3.55 -7.45
C THR A 225 -6.15 3.46 -6.41
N GLY A 226 -7.29 4.11 -6.67
CA GLY A 226 -8.50 3.95 -5.85
C GLY A 226 -9.32 2.73 -6.26
N GLN A 227 -10.61 2.74 -5.89
CA GLN A 227 -11.58 1.73 -6.28
C GLN A 227 -11.96 1.81 -7.78
N ASP A 228 -11.80 3.00 -8.37
CA ASP A 228 -11.93 3.30 -9.79
C ASP A 228 -11.04 2.40 -10.68
N GLY A 229 -9.89 1.95 -10.17
CA GLY A 229 -8.96 1.14 -10.95
C GLY A 229 -8.13 1.96 -11.96
N VAL A 230 -8.25 3.30 -11.97
CA VAL A 230 -7.56 4.21 -12.90
C VAL A 230 -6.26 4.77 -12.27
N PRO A 231 -5.07 4.31 -12.67
CA PRO A 231 -3.81 4.73 -12.04
C PRO A 231 -3.41 6.15 -12.45
N GLY A 232 -2.78 6.89 -11.54
CA GLY A 232 -2.26 8.23 -11.83
C GLY A 232 -1.26 8.30 -12.99
N LYS A 233 -0.59 7.18 -13.34
CA LYS A 233 0.25 7.09 -14.55
C LYS A 233 -0.55 7.18 -15.86
N VAL A 234 -1.77 6.63 -15.89
CA VAL A 234 -2.65 6.69 -17.08
C VAL A 234 -3.20 8.09 -17.23
N LEU A 235 -3.77 8.65 -16.15
CA LEU A 235 -4.28 10.03 -16.12
C LEU A 235 -3.24 11.05 -16.58
N LYS A 236 -1.97 10.89 -16.16
CA LYS A 236 -0.87 11.77 -16.57
C LYS A 236 -0.44 11.57 -18.03
N ALA A 237 -0.34 10.32 -18.50
CA ALA A 237 0.09 10.03 -19.87
C ALA A 237 -1.00 10.40 -20.90
N CYS A 238 -2.26 10.13 -20.58
CA CYS A 238 -3.42 10.37 -21.44
C CYS A 238 -4.10 11.71 -21.14
N ALA A 239 -3.40 12.66 -20.49
CA ALA A 239 -3.96 13.92 -20.02
C ALA A 239 -4.50 14.81 -21.15
N LYS A 240 -4.04 14.63 -22.40
CA LYS A 240 -4.58 15.31 -23.58
C LYS A 240 -5.93 14.74 -23.98
N GLN A 241 -6.03 13.41 -24.06
CA GLN A 241 -7.23 12.71 -24.52
C GLN A 241 -8.36 12.78 -23.49
N LEU A 242 -8.01 12.61 -22.21
CA LEU A 242 -8.98 12.53 -21.12
C LEU A 242 -9.44 13.90 -20.59
N SER A 243 -8.84 15.02 -21.04
CA SER A 243 -9.16 16.32 -20.44
C SER A 243 -10.56 16.82 -20.76
N GLN A 244 -11.11 16.51 -21.94
CA GLN A 244 -12.45 16.96 -22.32
C GLN A 244 -13.51 16.28 -21.45
N VAL A 245 -13.62 14.94 -21.54
CA VAL A 245 -14.62 14.18 -20.78
C VAL A 245 -14.59 14.43 -19.26
N PHE A 246 -13.39 14.63 -18.67
CA PHE A 246 -13.31 15.02 -17.25
C PHE A 246 -13.69 16.48 -16.98
N THR A 247 -13.49 17.42 -17.92
CA THR A 247 -14.07 18.76 -17.83
C THR A 247 -15.59 18.70 -17.80
N ASP A 248 -16.20 17.88 -18.67
CA ASP A 248 -17.65 17.78 -18.77
C ASP A 248 -18.26 17.19 -17.49
N ILE A 249 -17.68 16.09 -16.98
CA ILE A 249 -18.03 15.51 -15.67
C ILE A 249 -17.87 16.53 -14.53
N PHE A 250 -16.77 17.28 -14.49
CA PHE A 250 -16.51 18.23 -13.40
C PHE A 250 -17.41 19.45 -13.47
N ASN A 251 -17.69 20.01 -14.66
CA ASN A 251 -18.60 21.13 -14.83
C ASN A 251 -20.04 20.72 -14.47
N LEU A 252 -20.50 19.54 -14.91
CA LEU A 252 -21.80 19.01 -14.53
C LEU A 252 -21.92 18.75 -13.01
N SER A 253 -20.81 18.34 -12.38
CA SER A 253 -20.71 18.19 -10.91
C SER A 253 -20.76 19.53 -10.16
N LEU A 254 -20.15 20.58 -10.71
CA LEU A 254 -20.15 21.93 -10.15
C LEU A 254 -21.52 22.60 -10.31
N GLU A 255 -22.09 22.58 -11.52
CA GLU A 255 -23.41 23.11 -11.86
C GLU A 255 -24.50 22.53 -10.96
N ARG A 256 -24.53 21.20 -10.82
CA ARG A 256 -25.53 20.50 -9.99
C ARG A 256 -25.18 20.50 -8.51
N THR A 257 -24.02 21.00 -8.11
CA THR A 257 -23.46 20.93 -6.74
C THR A 257 -23.32 19.50 -6.16
N VAL A 258 -23.34 18.48 -7.03
CA VAL A 258 -23.29 17.06 -6.64
C VAL A 258 -21.97 16.43 -7.05
N ILE A 259 -21.23 15.88 -6.08
CA ILE A 259 -20.05 15.06 -6.36
C ILE A 259 -20.49 13.60 -6.65
N PRO A 260 -20.04 12.97 -7.76
CA PRO A 260 -20.38 11.58 -8.08
C PRO A 260 -20.00 10.61 -6.95
N PRO A 261 -20.82 9.59 -6.62
CA PRO A 261 -20.52 8.64 -5.55
C PRO A 261 -19.18 7.90 -5.72
N CYS A 262 -18.86 7.47 -6.94
CA CYS A 262 -17.61 6.79 -7.28
C CYS A 262 -16.35 7.65 -6.99
N LEU A 263 -16.48 8.99 -7.01
CA LEU A 263 -15.40 9.91 -6.64
C LEU A 263 -15.29 10.15 -5.13
N LYS A 264 -16.34 9.90 -4.35
CA LYS A 264 -16.35 10.01 -2.88
C LYS A 264 -15.85 8.73 -2.19
N SER A 265 -15.95 7.58 -2.86
CA SER A 265 -15.52 6.27 -2.34
C SER A 265 -14.01 6.15 -2.15
N ALA A 266 -13.56 5.38 -1.15
CA ALA A 266 -12.15 5.12 -0.88
C ALA A 266 -11.92 3.71 -0.30
N ILE A 267 -10.85 3.04 -0.72
CA ILE A 267 -10.46 1.75 -0.11
C ILE A 267 -9.68 2.03 1.17
N ILE A 268 -10.19 1.56 2.32
CA ILE A 268 -9.50 1.67 3.61
C ILE A 268 -8.54 0.49 3.78
N ILE A 269 -7.23 0.76 3.81
CA ILE A 269 -6.18 -0.23 4.07
C ILE A 269 -5.62 -0.01 5.47
N PRO A 270 -5.80 -0.94 6.43
CA PRO A 270 -5.21 -0.84 7.76
C PRO A 270 -3.71 -1.18 7.72
N ILE A 271 -2.86 -0.22 8.08
CA ILE A 271 -1.40 -0.41 8.18
C ILE A 271 -0.96 -0.50 9.65
N PRO A 272 -0.24 -1.56 10.08
CA PRO A 272 0.32 -1.66 11.43
C PRO A 272 1.22 -0.48 11.81
N LYS A 273 1.02 0.06 13.02
CA LYS A 273 1.90 1.06 13.67
C LYS A 273 3.15 0.43 14.28
N LYS A 274 3.03 -0.81 14.77
CA LYS A 274 4.06 -1.59 15.46
C LYS A 274 3.84 -3.09 15.20
N SER A 275 4.84 -3.92 15.54
CA SER A 275 4.76 -5.37 15.47
C SER A 275 5.27 -5.98 16.79
N PRO A 276 4.55 -6.93 17.42
CA PRO A 276 3.23 -7.44 17.05
C PRO A 276 2.11 -6.39 17.24
N THR A 277 1.00 -6.55 16.50
CA THR A 277 -0.24 -5.79 16.71
C THR A 277 -1.11 -6.52 17.72
N THR A 278 -1.55 -5.82 18.76
CA THR A 278 -2.31 -6.35 19.91
C THR A 278 -3.76 -5.87 19.96
N SER A 279 -4.07 -4.74 19.33
CA SER A 279 -5.40 -4.12 19.30
C SER A 279 -5.67 -3.46 17.95
N LEU A 280 -6.95 -3.17 17.64
CA LEU A 280 -7.32 -2.41 16.43
C LEU A 280 -6.70 -0.99 16.42
N ASN A 281 -6.50 -0.39 17.60
CA ASN A 281 -5.82 0.89 17.77
C ASN A 281 -4.34 0.85 17.34
N ASP A 282 -3.74 -0.33 17.15
CA ASP A 282 -2.38 -0.49 16.64
C ASP A 282 -2.31 -0.35 15.10
N PHE A 283 -3.41 -0.07 14.40
CA PHE A 283 -3.42 0.19 12.97
C PHE A 283 -3.65 1.68 12.65
N ARG A 284 -3.16 2.15 11.49
CA ARG A 284 -3.55 3.40 10.84
C ARG A 284 -4.42 3.06 9.63
N PRO A 285 -5.67 3.54 9.54
CA PRO A 285 -6.44 3.43 8.31
C PRO A 285 -5.84 4.37 7.25
N ILE A 286 -5.45 3.83 6.10
CA ILE A 286 -5.03 4.62 4.93
C ILE A 286 -6.13 4.54 3.89
N ALA A 287 -6.73 5.68 3.57
CA ALA A 287 -7.74 5.80 2.52
C ALA A 287 -7.09 5.95 1.14
N LEU A 288 -7.28 4.97 0.26
CA LEU A 288 -6.99 5.08 -1.17
C LEU A 288 -8.20 5.68 -1.89
N THR A 289 -8.28 7.00 -1.88
CA THR A 289 -9.21 7.78 -2.71
C THR A 289 -8.74 7.79 -4.19
N PRO A 290 -9.68 7.73 -5.16
CA PRO A 290 -9.42 7.85 -6.59
C PRO A 290 -8.48 9.00 -6.91
N VAL A 291 -7.60 8.80 -7.91
CA VAL A 291 -6.62 9.84 -8.25
C VAL A 291 -7.32 11.03 -8.89
N ILE A 292 -8.40 10.79 -9.64
CA ILE A 292 -9.20 11.81 -10.31
C ILE A 292 -9.94 12.73 -9.32
N THR A 293 -10.42 12.22 -8.17
CA THR A 293 -10.99 13.05 -7.08
C THR A 293 -10.00 14.10 -6.62
N LYS A 294 -8.73 13.74 -6.45
CA LYS A 294 -7.66 14.67 -6.04
C LYS A 294 -7.29 15.68 -7.13
N CYS A 295 -7.62 15.39 -8.39
CA CYS A 295 -7.53 16.36 -9.47
C CYS A 295 -8.71 17.35 -9.40
N PHE A 296 -9.93 16.86 -9.15
CA PHE A 296 -11.11 17.72 -9.00
C PHE A 296 -11.03 18.65 -7.79
N GLU A 297 -10.64 18.14 -6.61
CA GLU A 297 -10.36 18.93 -5.40
C GLU A 297 -9.37 20.08 -5.70
N LYS A 298 -8.26 19.77 -6.39
CA LYS A 298 -7.24 20.76 -6.77
C LYS A 298 -7.76 21.85 -7.70
N LEU A 299 -8.70 21.54 -8.58
CA LEU A 299 -9.34 22.54 -9.43
C LEU A 299 -10.24 23.42 -8.57
N ARG A 300 -11.15 22.82 -7.79
CA ARG A 300 -12.11 23.55 -6.94
C ARG A 300 -11.42 24.50 -5.94
N PHE A 301 -10.36 24.05 -5.26
CA PHE A 301 -9.64 24.88 -4.27
C PHE A 301 -8.50 25.71 -4.89
N GLY A 302 -8.01 25.34 -6.07
CA GLY A 302 -6.90 26.05 -6.73
C GLY A 302 -7.29 27.41 -7.29
N PHE A 303 -8.52 27.55 -7.77
CA PHE A 303 -9.03 28.84 -8.27
C PHE A 303 -9.31 29.85 -7.14
N SER A 304 -9.76 29.40 -5.96
CA SER A 304 -10.09 30.29 -4.83
C SER A 304 -8.89 31.14 -4.34
N ASN A 305 -7.66 30.63 -4.45
CA ASN A 305 -6.46 31.36 -4.03
C ASN A 305 -5.94 32.39 -5.05
N CYS A 306 -6.52 32.46 -6.25
CA CYS A 306 -6.13 33.44 -7.27
C CYS A 306 -6.93 34.76 -7.22
N GLY A 307 -8.00 34.82 -6.41
CA GLY A 307 -8.89 35.99 -6.32
C GLY A 307 -8.52 37.03 -5.25
N LEU A 308 -7.58 36.71 -4.35
CA LEU A 308 -7.16 37.63 -3.29
C LEU A 308 -6.12 38.63 -3.81
N HIS A 309 -6.61 39.67 -4.49
CA HIS A 309 -5.85 40.90 -4.68
C HIS A 309 -5.48 41.48 -3.30
N PRO A 310 -4.21 41.84 -3.03
CA PRO A 310 -3.88 42.60 -1.83
C PRO A 310 -4.46 44.01 -1.98
N SER A 311 -5.53 44.30 -1.26
CA SER A 311 -6.02 45.66 -1.07
C SER A 311 -4.95 46.46 -0.32
N SER A 312 -4.27 47.35 -1.04
CA SER A 312 -3.31 48.29 -0.46
C SER A 312 -4.02 49.27 0.47
N GLY A 313 -3.60 49.27 1.74
CA GLY A 313 -3.97 50.22 2.78
C GLY A 313 -2.84 50.29 3.81
#